data_AF-A0A8J8W137-F1
#
_entry.id   AF-A0A8J8W137-F1
#
_cell.length_a   1.000
_cell.length_b   1.000
_cell.length_c   1.000
_cell.angle_alpha   90.00
_cell.angle_beta   90.00
_cell.angle_gamma   90.00
#
_symmetry.space_group_name_H-M   'P 1'
#
loop_
_entity.id
_entity.type
_entity.pdbx_description
1 polymer ?
#
loop_
_entity_poly.entity_id
_entity_poly.type
_entity_poly.pdbx_seq_one_letter_code
_entity_poly.pdbx_strand_id
1 'polypeptide(L)'
;MAFAPIPGPETLLYGEREHRGRWFERWTKNPAAPGCKVARSDVTIADIGESLNIRRNPGTPGSHLDDEVAHQMAQLHLEGPWVCHSMNSGYTFTEEGDVSTENLNEWKSYILPSALFISSTFRASGPYVSQIAQAMYQSENRIDTLKHVFFLDVINEDTAEFVLDNIFAEDRRPDGSRVEYCFFPGQSKFHALLGTKLGSVVASLVLGAYPRGTRHVTQIVVHREAQRCFCLQFDIDTIPASPPPPYSALPGSKHKRPRGADGNESDDGGEPPRKRRKSANPNRNYDPSYQGPARRTRGQAAASKIVKLPLRPRKPTEGAP
;
A
#
# COMPACT_ATOMS: atom_id res chain seq x y z
N MET A 1 -28.20 -2.08 0.65
CA MET A 1 -28.27 -3.10 1.73
C MET A 1 -27.43 -2.61 2.90
N ALA A 2 -27.98 -2.63 4.11
CA ALA A 2 -27.20 -2.32 5.32
C ALA A 2 -26.29 -3.51 5.63
N PHE A 3 -24.98 -3.29 5.75
CA PHE A 3 -24.04 -4.35 6.10
C PHE A 3 -24.16 -4.67 7.61
N ALA A 4 -24.14 -5.96 7.97
CA ALA A 4 -24.21 -6.42 9.37
C ALA A 4 -23.09 -5.85 10.25
N PRO A 5 -23.34 -5.49 11.54
CA PRO A 5 -22.31 -4.93 12.41
C PRO A 5 -21.06 -5.82 12.46
N ILE A 6 -19.87 -5.20 12.53
CA ILE A 6 -18.62 -5.95 12.67
C ILE A 6 -18.54 -6.42 14.14
N PRO A 7 -18.31 -7.71 14.41
CA PRO A 7 -18.15 -8.22 15.77
C PRO A 7 -16.97 -7.56 16.48
N GLY A 8 -17.02 -7.49 17.82
CA GLY A 8 -15.91 -6.98 18.62
C GLY A 8 -14.67 -7.87 18.50
N PRO A 9 -13.46 -7.30 18.63
CA PRO A 9 -12.20 -8.03 18.47
C PRO A 9 -12.08 -9.25 19.38
N GLU A 10 -12.64 -9.22 20.59
CA GLU A 10 -12.64 -10.32 21.56
C GLU A 10 -13.39 -11.57 21.09
N THR A 11 -14.27 -11.43 20.09
CA THR A 11 -15.06 -12.53 19.52
C THR A 11 -14.45 -13.11 18.24
N LEU A 12 -13.39 -12.50 17.72
CA LEU A 12 -12.77 -12.86 16.45
C LEU A 12 -11.54 -13.74 16.67
N LEU A 13 -11.32 -14.69 15.76
CA LEU A 13 -10.25 -15.70 15.89
C LEU A 13 -8.86 -15.06 15.97
N TYR A 14 -8.63 -13.99 15.21
CA TYR A 14 -7.34 -13.28 15.22
C TYR A 14 -7.44 -11.87 15.85
N GLY A 15 -8.42 -11.68 16.73
CA GLY A 15 -8.53 -10.48 17.56
C GLY A 15 -8.54 -9.17 16.77
N GLU A 16 -7.70 -8.24 17.21
CA GLU A 16 -7.55 -6.90 16.61
C GLU A 16 -7.13 -6.91 15.14
N ARG A 17 -6.33 -7.88 14.71
CA ARG A 17 -5.90 -7.97 13.30
C ARG A 17 -7.11 -8.26 12.41
N GLU A 18 -7.90 -9.27 12.76
CA GLU A 18 -9.12 -9.60 12.01
C GLU A 18 -10.14 -8.45 12.07
N HIS A 19 -10.35 -7.86 13.25
CA HIS A 19 -11.26 -6.73 13.42
C HIS A 19 -10.90 -5.56 12.49
N ARG A 20 -9.62 -5.16 12.47
CA ARG A 20 -9.13 -4.08 11.61
C ARG A 20 -9.28 -4.41 10.13
N GLY A 21 -8.96 -5.64 9.72
CA GLY A 21 -9.13 -6.09 8.34
C GLY A 21 -10.58 -6.04 7.87
N ARG A 22 -11.53 -6.44 8.71
CA ARG A 22 -12.98 -6.32 8.41
C ARG A 22 -13.39 -4.87 8.20
N TRP A 23 -12.85 -3.93 8.97
CA TRP A 23 -13.09 -2.50 8.75
C TRP A 23 -12.52 -2.00 7.43
N PHE A 24 -11.28 -2.39 7.10
CA PHE A 24 -10.67 -2.05 5.82
C PHE A 24 -11.45 -2.59 4.63
N GLU A 25 -11.88 -3.84 4.68
CA GLU A 25 -12.73 -4.42 3.64
C GLU A 25 -14.06 -3.67 3.52
N ARG A 26 -14.71 -3.37 4.66
CA ARG A 26 -15.95 -2.59 4.66
C ARG A 26 -15.76 -1.20 4.06
N TRP A 27 -14.71 -0.47 4.42
CA TRP A 27 -14.49 0.89 3.91
C TRP A 27 -14.16 0.89 2.42
N THR A 28 -13.43 -0.11 1.93
CA THR A 28 -13.10 -0.24 0.49
C THR A 28 -14.33 -0.59 -0.33
N LYS A 29 -15.20 -1.48 0.17
CA LYS A 29 -16.40 -1.93 -0.55
C LYS A 29 -17.61 -1.02 -0.44
N ASN A 30 -17.74 -0.25 0.65
CA ASN A 30 -18.92 0.55 0.92
C ASN A 30 -18.59 2.06 1.00
N PRO A 31 -18.99 2.86 -0.02
CA PRO A 31 -18.80 4.31 0.01
C PRO A 31 -19.48 5.01 1.19
N ALA A 32 -20.59 4.45 1.68
CA ALA A 32 -21.38 4.99 2.78
C ALA A 32 -20.93 4.47 4.15
N ALA A 33 -19.89 3.64 4.23
CA ALA A 33 -19.41 3.15 5.52
C ALA A 33 -18.92 4.31 6.40
N PRO A 34 -19.41 4.42 7.65
CA PRO A 34 -19.02 5.50 8.53
C PRO A 34 -17.60 5.29 9.09
N GLY A 35 -17.01 6.38 9.61
CA GLY A 35 -15.81 6.30 10.44
C GLY A 35 -14.50 5.97 9.72
N CYS A 36 -14.47 5.95 8.38
CA CYS A 36 -13.21 5.80 7.65
C CYS A 36 -12.32 7.04 7.88
N LYS A 37 -11.17 6.84 8.52
CA LYS A 37 -10.19 7.90 8.78
C LYS A 37 -9.19 8.11 7.64
N VAL A 38 -9.17 7.22 6.64
CA VAL A 38 -8.26 7.31 5.50
C VAL A 38 -8.89 8.23 4.45
N ALA A 39 -8.29 9.40 4.30
CA ALA A 39 -8.66 10.35 3.25
C ALA A 39 -7.99 9.98 1.92
N ARG A 40 -8.52 10.54 0.83
CA ARG A 40 -7.86 10.56 -0.49
C ARG A 40 -6.48 11.17 -0.35
N SER A 41 -5.46 10.55 -0.95
CA SER A 41 -4.10 11.11 -0.94
C SER A 41 -3.89 11.98 -2.17
N ASP A 42 -3.39 13.19 -1.94
CA ASP A 42 -2.92 14.15 -2.92
C ASP A 42 -1.38 14.27 -2.95
N VAL A 43 -0.68 13.54 -2.08
CA VAL A 43 0.79 13.48 -2.05
C VAL A 43 1.34 13.00 -3.39
N THR A 44 2.26 13.77 -3.95
CA THR A 44 2.98 13.49 -5.20
C THR A 44 4.45 13.14 -4.93
N ILE A 45 5.14 12.62 -5.95
CA ILE A 45 6.58 12.37 -5.85
C ILE A 45 7.38 13.67 -5.62
N ALA A 46 6.89 14.82 -6.09
CA ALA A 46 7.53 16.10 -5.86
C ALA A 46 7.48 16.50 -4.38
N ASP A 47 6.34 16.33 -3.73
CA ASP A 47 6.19 16.61 -2.28
C ASP A 47 7.13 15.75 -1.43
N ILE A 48 7.40 14.52 -1.88
CA ILE A 48 8.34 13.61 -1.23
C ILE A 48 9.79 14.01 -1.57
N GLY A 49 10.07 14.29 -2.84
CA GLY A 49 11.42 14.56 -3.38
C GLY A 49 12.05 15.86 -2.89
N GLU A 50 11.24 16.88 -2.59
CA GLU A 50 11.75 18.13 -2.00
C GLU A 50 12.33 17.93 -0.60
N SER A 51 11.90 16.88 0.11
CA SER A 51 12.35 16.56 1.47
C SER A 51 13.30 15.36 1.54
N LEU A 52 13.35 14.53 0.51
CA LEU A 52 14.01 13.23 0.52
C LEU A 52 14.70 12.97 -0.82
N ASN A 53 15.97 12.54 -0.79
CA ASN A 53 16.79 12.28 -1.99
C ASN A 53 16.31 11.02 -2.74
N ILE A 54 15.20 11.13 -3.48
CA ILE A 54 14.66 10.05 -4.31
C ILE A 54 15.57 9.85 -5.53
N ARG A 55 16.07 8.63 -5.70
CA ARG A 55 16.80 8.17 -6.87
C ARG A 55 15.90 7.27 -7.70
N ARG A 56 15.69 7.68 -8.95
CA ARG A 56 14.95 6.94 -9.97
C ARG A 56 15.94 6.28 -10.93
N ASN A 57 15.92 4.95 -10.98
CA ASN A 57 16.80 4.14 -11.85
C ASN A 57 15.93 3.28 -12.78
N PRO A 58 15.75 3.67 -14.05
CA PRO A 58 15.07 2.83 -15.04
C PRO A 58 15.82 1.53 -15.24
N GLY A 59 15.07 0.42 -15.32
CA GLY A 59 15.62 -0.86 -15.73
C GLY A 59 16.08 -0.82 -17.18
N THR A 60 17.34 -1.13 -17.42
CA THR A 60 17.91 -1.32 -18.77
C THR A 60 18.12 -2.80 -19.05
N PRO A 61 18.19 -3.23 -20.32
CA PRO A 61 18.63 -4.59 -20.66
C PRO A 61 19.96 -4.91 -19.95
N GLY A 62 20.00 -6.03 -19.21
CA GLY A 62 21.17 -6.46 -18.42
C GLY A 62 21.34 -5.79 -17.05
N SER A 63 20.46 -4.87 -16.64
CA SER A 63 20.45 -4.35 -15.27
C SER A 63 20.04 -5.44 -14.27
N HIS A 64 20.71 -5.45 -13.12
CA HIS A 64 20.42 -6.41 -12.05
C HIS A 64 19.05 -6.11 -11.44
N LEU A 65 18.05 -6.85 -11.88
CA LEU A 65 16.76 -6.96 -11.20
C LEU A 65 16.94 -7.82 -9.95
N ASP A 66 16.18 -7.54 -8.91
CA ASP A 66 16.15 -8.40 -7.74
C ASP A 66 15.60 -9.79 -8.13
N ASP A 67 16.26 -10.87 -7.69
CA ASP A 67 15.91 -12.24 -8.10
C ASP A 67 14.46 -12.59 -7.74
N GLU A 68 13.96 -12.09 -6.61
CA GLU A 68 12.58 -12.31 -6.18
C GLU A 68 11.61 -11.54 -7.08
N VAL A 69 11.93 -10.30 -7.43
CA VAL A 69 11.11 -9.53 -8.40
C VAL A 69 11.08 -10.24 -9.75
N ALA A 70 12.23 -10.71 -10.23
CA ALA A 70 12.33 -11.45 -11.49
C ALA A 70 11.50 -12.75 -11.44
N HIS A 71 11.54 -13.46 -10.31
CA HIS A 71 10.76 -14.68 -10.11
C HIS A 71 9.25 -14.40 -10.19
N GLN A 72 8.76 -13.41 -9.44
CA GLN A 72 7.34 -13.05 -9.42
C GLN A 72 6.85 -12.51 -10.77
N MET A 73 7.70 -11.73 -11.47
CA MET A 73 7.39 -11.29 -12.83
C MET A 73 7.20 -12.47 -13.78
N ALA A 74 8.07 -13.49 -13.70
CA ALA A 74 7.95 -14.68 -14.53
C ALA A 74 6.69 -15.50 -14.20
N GLN A 75 6.40 -15.70 -12.91
CA GLN A 75 5.23 -16.45 -12.44
C GLN A 75 3.91 -15.83 -12.90
N LEU A 76 3.81 -14.50 -12.84
CA LEU A 76 2.58 -13.76 -13.16
C LEU A 76 2.55 -13.22 -14.59
N HIS A 77 3.54 -13.57 -15.41
CA HIS A 77 3.70 -13.06 -16.77
C HIS A 77 3.63 -11.52 -16.83
N LEU A 78 4.28 -10.84 -15.87
CA LEU A 78 4.33 -9.39 -15.81
C LEU A 78 5.39 -8.89 -16.80
N GLU A 79 4.93 -8.16 -17.81
CA GLU A 79 5.79 -7.60 -18.85
C GLU A 79 5.88 -6.08 -18.74
N GLY A 80 6.93 -5.53 -19.36
CA GLY A 80 7.11 -4.10 -19.55
C GLY A 80 8.35 -3.53 -18.87
N PRO A 81 8.64 -2.24 -19.12
CA PRO A 81 9.75 -1.57 -18.47
C PRO A 81 9.49 -1.49 -16.97
N TRP A 82 10.54 -1.69 -16.19
CA TRP A 82 10.48 -1.47 -14.74
C TRP A 82 11.35 -0.29 -14.34
N VAL A 83 11.02 0.33 -13.22
CA VAL A 83 11.79 1.44 -12.64
C VAL A 83 12.02 1.15 -11.16
N CYS A 84 13.28 1.21 -10.73
CA CYS A 84 13.63 1.15 -9.32
C CYS A 84 13.67 2.56 -8.72
N HIS A 85 12.85 2.78 -7.70
CA HIS A 85 12.90 3.96 -6.86
C HIS A 85 13.58 3.60 -5.55
N SER A 86 14.53 4.45 -5.14
CA SER A 86 15.23 4.30 -3.87
C SER A 86 15.35 5.65 -3.20
N MET A 87 15.17 5.68 -1.89
CA MET A 87 15.24 6.90 -1.09
C MET A 87 15.84 6.54 0.25
N ASN A 88 16.84 7.29 0.66
CA ASN A 88 17.60 7.05 1.88
C ASN A 88 17.96 8.38 2.51
N SER A 89 17.57 8.58 3.77
CA SER A 89 17.86 9.81 4.52
C SER A 89 17.89 9.54 6.03
N GLY A 90 18.52 10.45 6.78
CA GLY A 90 18.54 10.38 8.24
C GLY A 90 19.46 9.29 8.81
N TYR A 91 20.40 8.79 8.01
CA TYR A 91 21.48 7.94 8.50
C TYR A 91 22.31 8.73 9.51
N THR A 92 22.25 8.25 10.74
CA THR A 92 23.09 8.71 11.85
C THR A 92 23.70 7.47 12.48
N PHE A 93 24.85 7.61 13.11
CA PHE A 93 25.51 6.52 13.80
C PHE A 93 25.40 6.74 15.32
N THR A 94 25.24 5.67 16.09
CA THR A 94 25.34 5.72 17.55
C THR A 94 26.81 5.92 17.96
N GLU A 95 27.06 6.16 19.24
CA GLU A 95 28.43 6.30 19.75
C GLU A 95 29.26 5.01 19.54
N GLU A 96 28.58 3.86 19.46
CA GLU A 96 29.17 2.54 19.18
C GLU A 96 29.41 2.28 17.69
N GLY A 97 29.03 3.21 16.80
CA GLY A 97 29.20 3.09 15.36
C GLY A 97 28.09 2.31 14.64
N ASP A 98 27.02 1.93 15.36
CA ASP A 98 25.85 1.28 14.76
C ASP A 98 24.95 2.31 14.05
N VAL A 99 24.20 1.90 13.02
CA VAL A 99 23.26 2.80 12.35
C VAL A 99 22.05 3.04 13.27
N SER A 100 21.85 4.31 13.64
CA SER A 100 20.65 4.74 14.36
C SER A 100 19.46 4.80 13.41
N THR A 101 18.36 4.20 13.86
CA THR A 101 17.08 4.19 13.16
C THR A 101 16.16 5.35 13.56
N GLU A 102 16.61 6.24 14.46
CA GLU A 102 15.76 7.29 15.04
C GLU A 102 15.20 8.27 14.00
N ASN A 103 16.04 8.65 13.03
CA ASN A 103 15.70 9.59 11.96
C ASN A 103 15.68 8.96 10.58
N LEU A 104 15.90 7.63 10.50
CA LEU A 104 16.01 6.93 9.24
C LEU A 104 14.69 7.03 8.47
N ASN A 105 14.77 7.39 7.20
CA ASN A 105 13.70 7.17 6.24
C ASN A 105 14.30 6.46 5.04
N GLU A 106 13.80 5.26 4.79
CA GLU A 106 14.26 4.37 3.73
C GLU A 106 13.04 3.91 2.92
N TRP A 107 13.19 3.89 1.61
CA TRP A 107 12.24 3.31 0.68
C TRP A 107 13.00 2.67 -0.48
N LYS A 108 12.63 1.46 -0.87
CA LYS A 108 13.08 0.82 -2.10
C LYS A 108 11.89 0.10 -2.74
N SER A 109 11.63 0.39 -4.01
CA SER A 109 10.56 -0.26 -4.77
C SER A 109 10.91 -0.47 -6.24
N TYR A 110 10.35 -1.50 -6.84
CA TYR A 110 10.37 -1.75 -8.28
C TYR A 110 8.95 -1.57 -8.83
N ILE A 111 8.81 -0.78 -9.89
CA ILE A 111 7.51 -0.36 -10.42
C ILE A 111 7.39 -0.83 -11.86
N LEU A 112 6.29 -1.54 -12.14
CA LEU A 112 5.90 -2.06 -13.43
C LEU A 112 4.50 -1.52 -13.83
N PRO A 113 4.09 -1.65 -15.10
CA PRO A 113 2.80 -1.14 -15.58
C PRO A 113 1.58 -1.61 -14.79
N SER A 114 1.62 -2.78 -14.16
CA SER A 114 0.51 -3.33 -13.35
C SER A 114 0.92 -3.77 -11.93
N ALA A 115 2.18 -3.61 -11.55
CA ALA A 115 2.69 -4.13 -10.28
C ALA A 115 3.62 -3.14 -9.56
N LEU A 116 3.55 -3.16 -8.22
CA LEU A 116 4.42 -2.41 -7.33
C LEU A 116 5.08 -3.40 -6.36
N PHE A 117 6.40 -3.54 -6.42
CA PHE A 117 7.19 -4.33 -5.48
C PHE A 117 7.86 -3.41 -4.48
N ILE A 118 7.60 -3.58 -3.19
CA ILE A 118 8.20 -2.80 -2.09
C ILE A 118 9.18 -3.72 -1.36
N SER A 119 10.47 -3.45 -1.46
CA SER A 119 11.53 -4.26 -0.83
C SER A 119 12.05 -3.68 0.47
N SER A 120 11.96 -2.36 0.65
CA SER A 120 12.34 -1.73 1.90
C SER A 120 11.43 -0.53 2.19
N THR A 121 11.00 -0.41 3.44
CA THR A 121 10.23 0.74 3.91
C THR A 121 10.47 0.96 5.40
N PHE A 122 11.16 2.04 5.73
CA PHE A 122 11.33 2.52 7.09
C PHE A 122 11.01 4.01 7.15
N ARG A 123 10.25 4.47 8.15
CA ARG A 123 9.79 5.87 8.24
C ARG A 123 9.83 6.39 9.66
N ALA A 124 10.76 7.29 9.93
CA ALA A 124 10.78 8.09 11.15
C ALA A 124 9.74 9.23 11.13
N SER A 125 9.54 9.86 9.96
CA SER A 125 8.66 11.03 9.80
C SER A 125 8.08 11.13 8.38
N GLY A 126 7.24 12.14 8.11
CA GLY A 126 6.68 12.48 6.79
C GLY A 126 5.44 11.66 6.37
N PRO A 127 5.14 11.60 5.05
CA PRO A 127 3.95 10.92 4.54
C PRO A 127 3.87 9.44 4.92
N TYR A 128 2.65 8.91 5.00
CA TYR A 128 2.42 7.50 5.26
C TYR A 128 2.95 6.62 4.12
N VAL A 129 3.37 5.41 4.46
CA VAL A 129 3.87 4.39 3.51
C VAL A 129 2.91 4.18 2.34
N SER A 130 1.60 4.18 2.59
CA SER A 130 0.57 4.05 1.55
C SER A 130 0.53 5.25 0.59
N GLN A 131 0.82 6.45 1.08
CA GLN A 131 0.87 7.66 0.27
C GLN A 131 2.16 7.68 -0.58
N ILE A 132 3.29 7.24 -0.03
CA ILE A 132 4.53 7.06 -0.78
C ILE A 132 4.33 6.02 -1.89
N ALA A 133 3.75 4.86 -1.56
CA ALA A 133 3.43 3.81 -2.53
C ALA A 133 2.59 4.36 -3.68
N GLN A 134 1.55 5.13 -3.36
CA GLN A 134 0.69 5.78 -4.35
C GLN A 134 1.49 6.76 -5.22
N ALA A 135 2.24 7.68 -4.60
CA ALA A 135 2.99 8.72 -5.28
C ALA A 135 4.08 8.16 -6.21
N MET A 136 4.82 7.14 -5.74
CA MET A 136 5.86 6.46 -6.52
C MET A 136 5.25 5.71 -7.70
N TYR A 137 4.13 5.00 -7.49
CA TYR A 137 3.47 4.32 -8.60
C TYR A 137 2.92 5.32 -9.63
N GLN A 138 2.28 6.39 -9.16
CA GLN A 138 1.70 7.44 -10.01
C GLN A 138 2.72 8.26 -10.79
N SER A 139 4.00 8.28 -10.38
CA SER A 139 5.04 8.95 -11.16
C SER A 139 5.43 8.18 -12.42
N GLU A 140 5.14 6.88 -12.47
CA GLU A 140 5.50 6.00 -13.59
C GLU A 140 4.28 5.54 -14.40
N ASN A 141 3.15 5.31 -13.74
CA ASN A 141 1.96 4.70 -14.33
C ASN A 141 0.68 5.35 -13.82
N ARG A 142 -0.43 5.17 -14.53
CA ARG A 142 -1.73 5.63 -14.03
C ARG A 142 -2.21 4.71 -12.91
N ILE A 143 -2.73 5.26 -11.82
CA ILE A 143 -3.11 4.44 -10.66
C ILE A 143 -4.17 3.37 -10.96
N ASP A 144 -5.00 3.54 -11.99
CA ASP A 144 -6.00 2.56 -12.41
C ASP A 144 -5.42 1.30 -13.05
N THR A 145 -4.13 1.27 -13.38
CA THR A 145 -3.43 0.11 -13.92
C THR A 145 -2.84 -0.80 -12.85
N LEU A 146 -2.71 -0.33 -11.60
CA LEU A 146 -2.17 -1.13 -10.49
C LEU A 146 -3.09 -2.30 -10.17
N LYS A 147 -2.56 -3.52 -10.29
CA LYS A 147 -3.24 -4.77 -9.99
C LYS A 147 -2.58 -5.55 -8.86
N HIS A 148 -1.26 -5.46 -8.73
CA HIS A 148 -0.51 -6.26 -7.77
C HIS A 148 0.39 -5.38 -6.90
N VAL A 149 0.35 -5.58 -5.59
CA VAL A 149 1.29 -4.96 -4.64
C VAL A 149 2.02 -6.06 -3.88
N PHE A 150 3.35 -6.02 -3.94
CA PHE A 150 4.22 -6.97 -3.25
C PHE A 150 4.97 -6.29 -2.12
N PHE A 151 5.07 -6.97 -0.99
CA PHE A 151 6.12 -6.72 0.01
C PHE A 151 7.11 -7.87 -0.02
N LEU A 152 8.36 -7.56 -0.31
CA LEU A 152 9.46 -8.50 -0.33
C LEU A 152 10.15 -8.53 1.03
N ASP A 153 10.84 -9.64 1.33
CA ASP A 153 11.65 -9.83 2.55
C ASP A 153 10.96 -9.31 3.81
N VAL A 154 9.76 -9.85 4.10
CA VAL A 154 8.91 -9.32 5.16
C VAL A 154 9.52 -9.58 6.54
N ILE A 155 10.15 -8.54 7.09
CA ILE A 155 10.74 -8.51 8.45
C ILE A 155 9.92 -7.69 9.46
N ASN A 156 8.77 -7.14 9.04
CA ASN A 156 7.92 -6.37 9.95
C ASN A 156 7.33 -7.29 11.02
N GLU A 157 7.72 -7.11 12.28
CA GLU A 157 7.34 -7.99 13.41
C GLU A 157 5.84 -8.32 13.45
N ASP A 158 4.95 -7.33 13.38
CA ASP A 158 3.50 -7.57 13.47
C ASP A 158 2.99 -8.47 12.34
N THR A 159 3.45 -8.23 11.11
CA THR A 159 3.06 -9.05 9.96
C THR A 159 3.77 -10.40 9.98
N ALA A 160 5.05 -10.44 10.33
CA ALA A 160 5.86 -11.64 10.29
C ALA A 160 5.46 -12.65 11.37
N GLU A 161 5.26 -12.21 12.61
CA GLU A 161 4.73 -13.06 13.68
C GLU A 161 3.38 -13.65 13.27
N PHE A 162 2.49 -12.86 12.68
CA PHE A 162 1.19 -13.38 12.23
C PHE A 162 1.35 -14.52 11.22
N VAL A 163 2.20 -14.33 10.21
CA VAL A 163 2.46 -15.33 9.17
C VAL A 163 3.11 -16.58 9.76
N LEU A 164 4.16 -16.41 10.56
CA LEU A 164 4.89 -17.52 11.17
C LEU A 164 3.97 -18.35 12.09
N ASP A 165 3.23 -17.69 12.97
CA ASP A 165 2.46 -18.37 14.02
C ASP A 165 1.11 -18.92 13.55
N ASN A 166 0.52 -18.39 12.48
CA ASN A 166 -0.87 -18.72 12.09
C ASN A 166 -1.01 -19.28 10.67
N ILE A 167 -0.01 -19.06 9.81
CA ILE A 167 -0.03 -19.56 8.43
C ILE A 167 0.98 -20.69 8.29
N PHE A 168 2.20 -20.49 8.79
CA PHE A 168 3.28 -21.45 8.67
C PHE A 168 3.30 -22.50 9.79
N ALA A 169 2.72 -22.22 10.96
CA ALA A 169 2.72 -23.13 12.10
C ALA A 169 2.11 -24.51 11.81
N GLU A 170 1.13 -24.59 10.90
CA GLU A 170 0.47 -25.84 10.53
C GLU A 170 1.15 -26.55 9.36
N ASP A 171 2.17 -25.93 8.74
CA ASP A 171 2.83 -26.50 7.59
C ASP A 171 3.96 -27.45 7.98
N ARG A 172 3.77 -28.72 7.63
CA ARG A 172 4.73 -29.79 7.88
C ARG A 172 5.73 -30.00 6.73
N ARG A 173 5.65 -29.22 5.66
CA ARG A 173 6.61 -29.31 4.55
C ARG A 173 8.01 -28.89 5.00
N PRO A 174 9.07 -29.46 4.40
CA PRO A 174 10.44 -29.12 4.75
C PRO A 174 10.74 -27.63 4.63
N ASP A 175 11.59 -27.14 5.54
CA ASP A 175 12.20 -25.81 5.43
C ASP A 175 12.90 -25.68 4.07
N GLY A 176 12.62 -24.59 3.35
CA GLY A 176 13.14 -24.36 1.99
C GLY A 176 12.20 -24.74 0.85
N SER A 177 11.03 -25.33 1.14
CA SER A 177 9.99 -25.51 0.13
C SER A 177 9.35 -24.18 -0.26
N ARG A 178 9.32 -23.89 -1.58
CA ARG A 178 8.53 -22.80 -2.14
C ARG A 178 7.06 -23.16 -2.12
N VAL A 179 6.26 -22.34 -1.46
CA VAL A 179 4.86 -22.63 -1.19
C VAL A 179 4.06 -21.35 -1.22
N GLU A 180 2.87 -21.43 -1.79
CA GLU A 180 1.91 -20.33 -1.81
C GLU A 180 0.69 -20.64 -0.92
N TYR A 181 0.23 -19.63 -0.19
CA TYR A 181 -1.03 -19.67 0.54
C TYR A 181 -1.93 -18.54 0.09
N CYS A 182 -3.07 -18.91 -0.49
CA CYS A 182 -4.04 -17.96 -1.04
C CYS A 182 -5.20 -17.75 -0.06
N PHE A 183 -5.46 -16.48 0.26
CA PHE A 183 -6.56 -16.08 1.13
C PHE A 183 -7.50 -15.13 0.39
N PHE A 184 -8.80 -15.31 0.59
CA PHE A 184 -9.84 -14.57 -0.11
C PHE A 184 -10.76 -13.80 0.86
N PRO A 185 -11.40 -12.71 0.39
CA PRO A 185 -12.44 -11.98 1.10
C PRO A 185 -13.43 -12.87 1.86
N GLY A 186 -13.73 -12.51 3.11
CA GLY A 186 -14.64 -13.25 3.99
C GLY A 186 -13.96 -14.30 4.88
N GLN A 187 -12.71 -14.68 4.61
CA GLN A 187 -11.95 -15.57 5.48
C GLN A 187 -11.30 -14.81 6.64
N SER A 188 -11.30 -15.39 7.85
CA SER A 188 -10.65 -14.78 9.02
C SER A 188 -9.14 -14.53 8.81
N LYS A 189 -8.41 -15.46 8.16
CA LYS A 189 -6.98 -15.28 7.84
C LYS A 189 -6.75 -14.14 6.84
N PHE A 190 -7.64 -13.97 5.85
CA PHE A 190 -7.59 -12.84 4.92
C PHE A 190 -7.75 -11.51 5.66
N HIS A 191 -8.78 -11.38 6.51
CA HIS A 191 -8.99 -10.18 7.31
C HIS A 191 -7.82 -9.92 8.25
N ALA A 192 -7.31 -10.95 8.92
CA ALA A 192 -6.17 -10.80 9.81
C ALA A 192 -4.93 -10.28 9.06
N LEU A 193 -4.58 -10.86 7.90
CA LEU A 193 -3.49 -10.38 7.05
C LEU A 193 -3.69 -8.93 6.62
N LEU A 194 -4.89 -8.58 6.16
CA LEU A 194 -5.24 -7.21 5.75
C LEU A 194 -5.16 -6.22 6.94
N GLY A 195 -5.37 -6.69 8.17
CA GLY A 195 -5.27 -5.89 9.39
C GLY A 195 -3.87 -5.78 10.00
N THR A 196 -2.90 -6.58 9.55
CA THR A 196 -1.49 -6.42 9.94
C THR A 196 -0.94 -5.06 9.48
N LYS A 197 0.23 -4.66 9.98
CA LYS A 197 0.89 -3.40 9.58
C LYS A 197 1.05 -3.31 8.05
N LEU A 198 1.61 -4.32 7.38
CA LEU A 198 1.78 -4.27 5.92
C LEU A 198 0.44 -4.37 5.16
N GLY A 199 -0.50 -5.21 5.62
CA GLY A 199 -1.84 -5.27 5.03
C GLY A 199 -2.58 -3.94 5.13
N SER A 200 -2.43 -3.24 6.25
CA SER A 200 -3.05 -1.92 6.48
C SER A 200 -2.48 -0.84 5.56
N VAL A 201 -1.22 -0.97 5.11
CA VAL A 201 -0.63 -0.09 4.10
C VAL A 201 -1.35 -0.27 2.77
N VAL A 202 -1.58 -1.51 2.32
CA VAL A 202 -2.31 -1.76 1.06
C VAL A 202 -3.76 -1.33 1.16
N ALA A 203 -4.44 -1.64 2.26
CA ALA A 203 -5.81 -1.20 2.46
C ALA A 203 -5.93 0.34 2.43
N SER A 204 -4.99 1.03 3.10
CA SER A 204 -4.94 2.50 3.09
C SER A 204 -4.55 3.04 1.71
N LEU A 205 -3.70 2.36 0.96
CA LEU A 205 -3.38 2.68 -0.43
C LEU A 205 -4.66 2.60 -1.27
N VAL A 206 -5.43 1.52 -1.21
CA VAL A 206 -6.68 1.37 -1.97
C VAL A 206 -7.67 2.48 -1.62
N LEU A 207 -7.84 2.79 -0.32
CA LEU A 207 -8.73 3.85 0.16
C LEU A 207 -8.26 5.26 -0.27
N GLY A 208 -6.95 5.50 -0.28
CA GLY A 208 -6.35 6.77 -0.69
C GLY A 208 -6.36 6.97 -2.21
N ALA A 209 -6.13 5.89 -2.96
CA ALA A 209 -5.89 5.88 -4.41
C ALA A 209 -7.18 5.76 -5.24
N TYR A 210 -8.22 5.05 -4.75
CA TYR A 210 -9.49 4.86 -5.47
C TYR A 210 -10.71 5.41 -4.73
N PRO A 211 -11.75 5.88 -5.43
CA PRO A 211 -13.02 6.17 -4.78
C PRO A 211 -13.52 4.91 -4.05
N ARG A 212 -14.09 5.09 -2.86
CA ARG A 212 -14.67 3.96 -2.12
C ARG A 212 -15.74 3.28 -2.97
N GLY A 213 -15.82 1.96 -2.88
CA GLY A 213 -16.74 1.15 -3.67
C GLY A 213 -16.31 0.87 -5.12
N THR A 214 -15.11 1.29 -5.54
CA THR A 214 -14.64 1.01 -6.92
C THR A 214 -13.56 -0.05 -7.01
N ARG A 215 -12.69 -0.17 -5.99
CA ARG A 215 -11.59 -1.14 -5.95
C ARG A 215 -11.51 -1.79 -4.57
N HIS A 216 -11.04 -3.02 -4.53
CA HIS A 216 -10.76 -3.72 -3.28
C HIS A 216 -9.63 -4.75 -3.47
N VAL A 217 -9.06 -5.20 -2.35
CA VAL A 217 -8.15 -6.36 -2.35
C VAL A 217 -8.98 -7.63 -2.55
N THR A 218 -8.75 -8.33 -3.64
CA THR A 218 -9.47 -9.57 -4.02
C THR A 218 -8.80 -10.82 -3.49
N GLN A 219 -7.50 -10.77 -3.25
CA GLN A 219 -6.70 -11.91 -2.80
C GLN A 219 -5.45 -11.42 -2.07
N ILE A 220 -5.03 -12.18 -1.07
CA ILE A 220 -3.72 -12.04 -0.43
C ILE A 220 -3.00 -13.38 -0.58
N VAL A 221 -1.81 -13.37 -1.16
CA VAL A 221 -0.95 -14.55 -1.27
C VAL A 221 0.26 -14.38 -0.38
N VAL A 222 0.55 -15.41 0.42
CA VAL A 222 1.79 -15.53 1.18
C VAL A 222 2.68 -16.52 0.45
N HIS A 223 3.79 -16.04 -0.08
CA HIS A 223 4.80 -16.84 -0.75
C HIS A 223 5.88 -17.18 0.26
N ARG A 224 5.96 -18.44 0.68
CA ARG A 224 7.09 -18.93 1.46
C ARG A 224 8.27 -19.13 0.51
N GLU A 225 9.35 -18.43 0.80
CA GLU A 225 10.62 -18.59 0.10
C GLU A 225 11.60 -19.43 0.93
N ALA A 226 12.78 -19.67 0.37
CA ALA A 226 13.84 -20.36 1.09
C ALA A 226 14.26 -19.58 2.35
N GLN A 227 14.83 -20.29 3.33
CA GLN A 227 15.51 -19.68 4.50
C GLN A 227 14.62 -18.79 5.39
N ARG A 228 13.31 -19.07 5.46
CA ARG A 228 12.31 -18.31 6.25
C ARG A 228 12.06 -16.88 5.78
N CYS A 229 12.53 -16.52 4.59
CA CYS A 229 12.01 -15.36 3.89
C CYS A 229 10.62 -15.69 3.34
N PHE A 230 9.76 -14.68 3.27
CA PHE A 230 8.49 -14.78 2.59
C PHE A 230 8.10 -13.42 2.03
N CYS A 231 7.35 -13.43 0.94
CA CYS A 231 6.78 -12.22 0.37
C CYS A 231 5.25 -12.25 0.45
N LEU A 232 4.66 -11.06 0.50
CA LEU A 232 3.21 -10.89 0.50
C LEU A 232 2.79 -10.24 -0.79
N GLN A 233 1.83 -10.86 -1.48
CA GLN A 233 1.17 -10.30 -2.66
C GLN A 233 -0.25 -9.91 -2.29
N PHE A 234 -0.67 -8.72 -2.71
CA PHE A 234 -2.03 -8.23 -2.60
C PHE A 234 -2.55 -7.91 -4.00
N ASP A 235 -3.60 -8.61 -4.40
CA ASP A 235 -4.25 -8.38 -5.69
C ASP A 235 -5.42 -7.41 -5.52
N ILE A 236 -5.50 -6.43 -6.43
CA ILE A 236 -6.48 -5.35 -6.41
C ILE A 236 -7.28 -5.41 -7.70
N ASP A 237 -8.61 -5.41 -7.58
CA ASP A 237 -9.50 -5.37 -8.73
C ASP A 237 -10.71 -4.45 -8.53
N THR A 238 -11.40 -4.17 -9.64
CA THR A 238 -12.67 -3.46 -9.68
C THR A 238 -13.75 -4.20 -8.90
N ILE A 239 -14.58 -3.42 -8.21
CA ILE A 239 -15.87 -3.91 -7.72
C ILE A 239 -16.85 -3.79 -8.89
N PRO A 240 -17.49 -4.87 -9.35
CA PRO A 240 -18.49 -4.80 -10.40
C PRO A 240 -19.59 -3.83 -9.98
N ALA A 241 -19.90 -2.84 -10.83
CA ALA A 241 -21.07 -2.00 -10.59
C ALA A 241 -22.30 -2.91 -10.56
N SER A 242 -23.15 -2.77 -9.54
CA SER A 242 -24.47 -3.42 -9.59
C SER A 242 -25.16 -2.97 -10.87
N PRO A 243 -25.71 -3.87 -11.70
CA PRO A 243 -26.44 -3.46 -12.88
C PRO A 243 -27.54 -2.48 -12.45
N PRO A 244 -27.79 -1.41 -13.25
CA PRO A 244 -28.93 -0.56 -12.97
C PRO A 244 -30.19 -1.43 -12.90
N PRO A 245 -31.10 -1.19 -11.95
CA PRO A 245 -32.36 -1.92 -11.90
C PRO A 245 -33.01 -1.83 -13.30
N PRO A 246 -33.56 -2.93 -13.84
CA PRO A 246 -34.27 -2.87 -15.10
C PRO A 246 -35.33 -1.78 -14.99
N TYR A 247 -35.29 -0.84 -15.92
CA TYR A 247 -36.17 0.31 -16.02
C TYR A 247 -37.56 -0.02 -15.47
N SER A 248 -37.92 0.60 -14.35
CA SER A 248 -39.31 0.71 -13.95
C SER A 248 -40.01 1.38 -15.13
N ALA A 249 -40.91 0.64 -15.77
CA ALA A 249 -41.78 1.16 -16.80
C ALA A 249 -42.43 2.44 -16.27
N LEU A 250 -42.04 3.59 -16.82
CA LEU A 250 -42.73 4.84 -16.59
C LEU A 250 -44.20 4.64 -17.01
N PRO A 251 -45.18 4.92 -16.13
CA PRO A 251 -46.58 4.97 -16.54
C PRO A 251 -46.75 6.13 -17.53
N GLY A 252 -47.36 5.81 -18.67
CA GLY A 252 -47.58 6.65 -19.85
C GLY A 252 -47.57 8.17 -19.66
N SER A 253 -46.57 8.82 -20.24
CA SER A 253 -46.65 10.24 -20.60
C SER A 253 -47.21 10.35 -22.02
N LYS A 254 -48.52 10.62 -22.10
CA LYS A 254 -49.21 10.95 -23.34
C LYS A 254 -48.55 12.16 -24.01
N HIS A 255 -48.47 12.07 -25.33
CA HIS A 255 -48.10 13.13 -26.25
C HIS A 255 -48.74 14.48 -25.91
N LYS A 256 -47.90 15.53 -25.85
CA LYS A 256 -48.29 16.86 -26.31
C LYS A 256 -47.07 17.63 -26.80
N ARG A 257 -47.07 17.92 -28.10
CA ARG A 257 -46.29 18.96 -28.80
C ARG A 257 -47.30 19.73 -29.66
N PRO A 258 -46.98 20.90 -30.25
CA PRO A 258 -46.08 21.99 -29.81
C PRO A 258 -46.72 23.38 -30.04
N ARG A 259 -46.06 24.47 -29.63
CA ARG A 259 -46.13 25.86 -30.18
C ARG A 259 -45.09 26.68 -29.41
N GLY A 260 -44.04 27.21 -30.04
CA GLY A 260 -44.00 28.44 -30.86
C GLY A 260 -43.26 29.49 -30.01
N ALA A 261 -41.98 29.75 -30.26
CA ALA A 261 -41.41 30.73 -31.21
C ALA A 261 -41.09 32.07 -30.50
N ASP A 262 -39.98 32.67 -30.94
CA ASP A 262 -39.47 34.04 -30.70
C ASP A 262 -38.76 34.28 -29.34
N GLY A 263 -37.59 34.90 -29.25
CA GLY A 263 -36.68 35.58 -30.18
C GLY A 263 -35.78 36.54 -29.37
N ASN A 264 -34.50 36.70 -29.79
CA ASN A 264 -33.55 37.79 -29.48
C ASN A 264 -33.19 38.08 -27.99
N GLU A 265 -32.08 38.69 -27.58
CA GLU A 265 -30.86 39.28 -28.18
C GLU A 265 -29.87 39.49 -27.02
N SER A 266 -28.58 39.62 -27.34
CA SER A 266 -27.59 40.55 -26.74
C SER A 266 -27.32 40.50 -25.22
N ASP A 267 -26.13 40.11 -24.78
CA ASP A 267 -24.91 40.94 -24.68
C ASP A 267 -24.59 41.15 -23.20
N ASP A 268 -23.31 41.02 -22.87
CA ASP A 268 -22.56 41.80 -21.89
C ASP A 268 -21.55 40.95 -21.10
N GLY A 269 -20.30 41.39 -21.21
CA GLY A 269 -19.13 40.79 -20.62
C GLY A 269 -19.08 41.02 -19.11
N GLY A 270 -18.52 40.06 -18.40
CA GLY A 270 -18.31 40.17 -16.97
C GLY A 270 -17.31 39.13 -16.48
N GLU A 271 -16.03 39.41 -16.70
CA GLU A 271 -14.91 38.65 -16.14
C GLU A 271 -14.88 38.83 -14.62
N PRO A 272 -14.93 37.76 -13.79
CA PRO A 272 -14.86 37.92 -12.34
C PRO A 272 -13.39 37.95 -11.85
N PRO A 273 -13.10 38.71 -10.78
CA PRO A 273 -11.73 39.00 -10.37
C PRO A 273 -11.03 37.78 -9.75
N ARG A 274 -9.78 37.56 -10.19
CA ARG A 274 -8.82 36.62 -9.62
C ARG A 274 -8.58 36.90 -8.12
N LYS A 275 -9.21 36.11 -7.25
CA LYS A 275 -8.86 36.06 -5.82
C LYS A 275 -7.53 35.32 -5.66
N ARG A 276 -6.48 36.06 -5.23
CA ARG A 276 -5.20 35.51 -4.73
C ARG A 276 -5.48 34.45 -3.66
N ARG A 277 -5.18 33.18 -3.96
CA ARG A 277 -5.14 32.11 -2.95
C ARG A 277 -3.97 32.42 -2.01
N LYS A 278 -4.29 32.80 -0.77
CA LYS A 278 -3.32 32.79 0.33
C LYS A 278 -2.87 31.34 0.52
N SER A 279 -1.56 31.14 0.54
CA SER A 279 -0.89 29.86 0.81
C SER A 279 -1.46 29.22 2.08
N ALA A 280 -2.04 28.04 1.93
CA ALA A 280 -2.48 27.24 3.05
C ALA A 280 -1.23 26.73 3.79
N ASN A 281 -1.16 27.09 5.07
CA ASN A 281 -0.17 26.64 6.03
C ASN A 281 -0.18 25.08 6.11
N PRO A 282 0.92 24.36 5.89
CA PRO A 282 0.95 22.89 5.77
C PRO A 282 0.77 22.15 7.11
N ASN A 283 0.43 22.85 8.19
CA ASN A 283 0.49 22.31 9.54
C ASN A 283 -0.90 22.11 10.18
N ARG A 284 -1.78 21.33 9.53
CA ARG A 284 -3.04 20.89 10.16
C ARG A 284 -3.37 19.42 9.93
N ASN A 285 -3.65 18.75 11.06
CA ASN A 285 -4.14 17.39 11.27
C ASN A 285 -3.09 16.27 11.36
N TYR A 286 -2.03 16.48 12.14
CA TYR A 286 -1.33 15.36 12.79
C TYR A 286 -2.14 14.93 14.03
N ASP A 287 -2.60 13.68 14.07
CA ASP A 287 -3.13 13.08 15.29
C ASP A 287 -1.96 12.84 16.26
N PRO A 288 -1.85 13.58 17.38
CA PRO A 288 -0.72 13.43 18.31
C PRO A 288 -0.69 12.04 18.97
N SER A 289 -1.77 11.25 18.89
CA SER A 289 -1.82 9.87 19.37
C SER A 289 -1.31 8.84 18.35
N TYR A 290 -1.10 9.24 17.09
CA TYR A 290 -0.54 8.35 16.07
C TYR A 290 0.97 8.15 16.30
N GLN A 291 1.30 7.05 16.96
CA GLN A 291 2.66 6.50 16.97
C GLN A 291 2.82 5.65 15.72
N GLY A 292 3.49 6.20 14.70
CA GLY A 292 3.77 5.51 13.45
C GLY A 292 4.55 4.20 13.64
N PRO A 293 4.66 3.38 12.57
CA PRO A 293 5.25 2.04 12.63
C PRO A 293 6.62 1.99 13.29
N ALA A 294 7.46 3.02 13.09
CA ALA A 294 8.81 3.13 13.66
C ALA A 294 8.85 3.54 15.14
N ARG A 295 7.87 4.33 15.63
CA ARG A 295 7.86 4.76 17.04
C ARG A 295 7.45 3.65 18.00
N ARG A 296 6.61 2.70 17.56
CA ARG A 296 6.17 1.56 18.40
C ARG A 296 7.21 0.46 18.52
N THR A 297 8.00 0.19 17.47
CA THR A 297 9.17 -0.70 17.58
C THR A 297 10.18 -0.17 18.58
N ARG A 298 10.32 1.15 18.75
CA ARG A 298 11.19 1.74 19.79
C ARG A 298 10.73 1.43 21.22
N GLY A 299 9.42 1.31 21.46
CA GLY A 299 8.86 0.97 22.77
C GLY A 299 9.01 -0.51 23.16
N GLN A 300 9.07 -1.41 22.18
CA GLN A 300 9.24 -2.86 22.41
C GLN A 300 10.70 -3.33 22.23
N ALA A 301 11.49 -2.70 21.36
CA ALA A 301 12.90 -3.02 21.17
C ALA A 301 13.79 -2.63 22.36
N ALA A 302 13.35 -1.68 23.21
CA ALA A 302 14.02 -1.42 24.49
C ALA A 302 13.97 -2.64 25.45
N ALA A 303 13.14 -3.65 25.17
CA ALA A 303 13.02 -4.88 25.96
C ALA A 303 13.55 -6.15 25.25
N SER A 304 13.97 -6.06 23.98
CA SER A 304 14.39 -7.24 23.20
C SER A 304 15.89 -7.17 22.85
N LYS A 305 16.62 -8.18 23.34
CA LYS A 305 18.07 -8.32 23.21
C LYS A 305 18.56 -8.16 21.76
N ILE A 306 19.60 -7.33 21.63
CA ILE A 306 20.45 -7.11 20.46
C ILE A 306 20.78 -8.44 19.77
N VAL A 307 20.29 -8.65 18.55
CA VAL A 307 20.81 -9.68 17.64
C VAL A 307 21.94 -9.03 16.83
N LYS A 308 23.19 -9.35 17.18
CA LYS A 308 24.37 -8.98 16.39
C LYS A 308 24.35 -9.77 15.07
N LEU A 309 24.20 -9.07 13.95
CA LEU A 309 24.49 -9.63 12.63
C LEU A 309 26.02 -9.78 12.47
N PRO A 310 26.56 -10.97 12.14
CA PRO A 310 27.98 -11.11 11.89
C PRO A 310 28.34 -10.54 10.52
N LEU A 311 29.21 -9.55 10.51
CA LEU A 311 29.91 -9.09 9.30
C LEU A 311 30.77 -10.25 8.76
N ARG A 312 30.53 -10.66 7.51
CA ARG A 312 31.40 -11.62 6.81
C ARG A 312 32.81 -11.04 6.66
N PRO A 313 33.88 -11.75 7.05
CA PRO A 313 35.23 -11.31 6.76
C PRO A 313 35.52 -11.42 5.25
N ARG A 314 36.05 -10.34 4.67
CA ARG A 314 36.64 -10.35 3.33
C ARG A 314 37.91 -11.20 3.37
N LYS A 315 38.01 -12.22 2.50
CA LYS A 315 39.26 -12.94 2.26
C LYS A 315 40.31 -11.97 1.66
N PRO A 316 41.54 -11.93 2.17
CA PRO A 316 42.62 -11.24 1.49
C PRO A 316 43.01 -12.00 0.22
N THR A 317 43.14 -11.27 -0.88
CA THR A 317 43.79 -11.71 -2.11
C THR A 317 45.30 -11.76 -1.88
N GLU A 318 45.86 -12.97 -1.80
CA GLU A 318 47.31 -13.17 -1.95
C GLU A 318 47.67 -13.12 -3.43
N GLY A 319 48.42 -12.07 -3.80
CA GLY A 319 49.19 -11.99 -5.03
C GLY A 319 50.65 -12.31 -4.73
N ALA A 320 51.22 -13.16 -5.58
CA ALA A 320 52.63 -13.55 -5.64
C ALA A 320 53.57 -12.34 -5.89
N PRO A 321 54.88 -12.53 -5.69
CA PRO A 321 55.70 -13.01 -6.81
C PRO A 321 56.26 -14.43 -6.63
#